data_AF-X0VT94-F1
#
_entry.id   AF-X0VT94-F1
#
_cell.length_a   1.000
_cell.length_b   1.000
_cell.length_c   1.000
_cell.angle_alpha   90.00
_cell.angle_beta   90.00
_cell.angle_gamma   90.00
#
_symmetry.space_group_name_H-M   'P 1'
#
loop_
_entity.id
_entity.type
_entity.pdbx_description
1 polymer ?
#
loop_
_entity_poly.entity_id
_entity_poly.type
_entity_poly.pdbx_seq_one_letter_code
_entity_poly.pdbx_strand_id
1 'polypeptide(L)'
;RAGMIHYLKKVVIMIQRSQLICYVVIIVIISSCVKKNEPETRIALDSLWHSIVDRRIYIHGGVGGPGPHEQLADDWILPPATTYSESCANIATGEWNHRMNLLYGDAKYADILEMEAYNGALSGISLNGTEYLYTNPLYADLSNRNGYRSGVRTRYLFCCPSKLPGFVAGIGRWIYARDNSGIYVNLFIGSTVKTELGGKNITIVQETGYPWKEKVTFTIKPDSPHKFKLSIRIPGWARTNGCFPSDIYQGRIQA
;
A
#
# COMPACT_ATOMS: atom_id res chain seq x y z
N ARG A 1 5.11 -25.95 -19.47
CA ARG A 1 3.89 -25.27 -18.95
C ARG A 1 3.40 -25.85 -17.62
N ALA A 2 3.07 -27.14 -17.50
CA ALA A 2 2.59 -27.73 -16.23
C ALA A 2 3.58 -27.62 -15.04
N GLY A 3 4.89 -27.80 -15.28
CA GLY A 3 5.91 -27.67 -14.23
C GLY A 3 6.06 -26.26 -13.65
N MET A 4 5.84 -25.23 -14.48
CA MET A 4 5.91 -23.82 -14.06
C MET A 4 4.72 -23.42 -13.19
N ILE A 5 3.51 -23.90 -13.53
CA ILE A 5 2.30 -23.70 -12.73
C ILE A 5 2.42 -24.42 -11.37
N HIS A 6 2.96 -25.64 -11.35
CA HIS A 6 3.20 -26.37 -10.11
C HIS A 6 4.24 -25.68 -9.22
N TYR A 7 5.31 -25.15 -9.83
CA TYR A 7 6.33 -24.36 -9.12
C TYR A 7 5.74 -23.07 -8.55
N LEU A 8 4.96 -22.32 -9.34
CA LEU A 8 4.28 -21.10 -8.88
C LEU A 8 3.31 -21.40 -7.74
N LYS A 9 2.55 -22.51 -7.79
CA LYS A 9 1.70 -22.94 -6.66
C LYS A 9 2.50 -23.22 -5.39
N LYS A 10 3.63 -23.92 -5.49
CA LYS A 10 4.52 -24.17 -4.34
C LYS A 10 5.13 -22.87 -3.79
N VAL A 11 5.51 -21.96 -4.68
CA VAL A 11 6.04 -20.64 -4.33
C VAL A 11 4.97 -19.82 -3.62
N VAL A 12 3.72 -19.82 -4.09
CA VAL A 12 2.58 -19.15 -3.43
C VAL A 12 2.34 -19.72 -2.02
N ILE A 13 2.36 -21.04 -1.86
CA ILE A 13 2.21 -21.70 -0.55
C ILE A 13 3.35 -21.33 0.41
N MET A 14 4.59 -21.28 -0.10
CA MET A 14 5.77 -20.91 0.68
C MET A 14 5.75 -19.44 1.08
N ILE A 15 5.36 -18.56 0.16
CA ILE A 15 5.16 -17.12 0.36
C ILE A 15 4.17 -16.87 1.49
N GLN A 16 3.05 -17.62 1.52
CA GLN A 16 2.02 -17.47 2.55
C GLN A 16 2.49 -17.69 4.00
N ARG A 17 3.73 -18.16 4.23
CA ARG A 17 4.27 -18.41 5.57
C ARG A 17 5.28 -17.37 6.08
N SER A 18 5.73 -16.39 5.28
CA SER A 18 6.68 -15.36 5.74
C SER A 18 6.41 -14.00 5.10
N GLN A 19 6.24 -12.96 5.92
CA GLN A 19 5.85 -11.62 5.45
C GLN A 19 6.88 -11.02 4.48
N LEU A 20 8.16 -10.97 4.83
CA LEU A 20 9.21 -10.35 4.00
C LEU A 20 9.58 -11.15 2.75
N ILE A 21 9.55 -12.48 2.84
CA ILE A 21 9.80 -13.36 1.68
C ILE A 21 8.68 -13.18 0.64
N CYS A 22 7.44 -12.84 1.06
CA CYS A 22 6.39 -12.48 0.13
C CYS A 22 6.82 -11.32 -0.78
N TYR A 23 7.33 -10.24 -0.22
CA TYR A 23 7.51 -9.00 -0.97
C TYR A 23 8.62 -9.05 -2.00
N VAL A 24 9.77 -9.63 -1.66
CA VAL A 24 10.87 -9.78 -2.62
C VAL A 24 10.41 -10.61 -3.82
N VAL A 25 9.71 -11.71 -3.56
CA VAL A 25 9.21 -12.58 -4.65
C VAL A 25 8.11 -11.87 -5.45
N ILE A 26 7.21 -11.14 -4.82
CA ILE A 26 6.18 -10.34 -5.50
C ILE A 26 6.81 -9.33 -6.45
N ILE A 27 7.85 -8.58 -6.03
CA ILE A 27 8.53 -7.60 -6.89
C ILE A 27 9.16 -8.27 -8.10
N VAL A 28 9.75 -9.46 -7.92
CA VAL A 28 10.31 -10.26 -9.01
C VAL A 28 9.20 -10.72 -9.98
N ILE A 29 8.06 -11.20 -9.47
CA ILE A 29 6.92 -11.61 -10.30
C ILE A 29 6.37 -10.41 -11.08
N ILE A 30 6.20 -9.24 -10.46
CA ILE A 30 5.76 -8.01 -11.15
C ILE A 30 6.75 -7.64 -12.26
N SER A 31 8.06 -7.66 -11.96
CA SER A 31 9.09 -7.35 -12.96
C SER A 31 9.07 -8.32 -14.13
N SER A 32 8.83 -9.61 -13.86
CA SER A 32 8.64 -10.63 -14.91
C SER A 32 7.36 -10.40 -15.70
N CYS A 33 6.25 -10.05 -15.04
CA CYS A 33 4.97 -9.75 -15.68
C CYS A 33 5.09 -8.55 -16.63
N VAL A 34 5.77 -7.48 -16.22
CA VAL A 34 6.01 -6.30 -17.07
C VAL A 34 6.87 -6.66 -18.28
N LYS A 35 7.92 -7.47 -18.10
CA LYS A 35 8.85 -7.81 -19.19
C LYS A 35 8.30 -8.83 -20.18
N LYS A 36 7.61 -9.86 -19.69
CA LYS A 36 7.21 -11.03 -20.49
C LYS A 36 5.72 -11.06 -20.84
N ASN A 37 4.89 -10.32 -20.08
CA ASN A 37 3.44 -10.30 -20.21
C ASN A 37 2.79 -11.71 -20.23
N GLU A 38 3.34 -12.63 -19.44
CA GLU A 38 2.88 -14.02 -19.35
C GLU A 38 1.62 -14.12 -18.47
N PRO A 39 0.52 -14.73 -18.95
CA PRO A 39 -0.74 -14.87 -18.19
C PRO A 39 -0.55 -15.51 -16.81
N GLU A 40 0.37 -16.47 -16.68
CA GLU A 40 0.65 -17.17 -15.43
C GLU A 40 1.18 -16.23 -14.33
N THR A 41 1.96 -15.22 -14.70
CA THR A 41 2.47 -14.23 -13.74
C THR A 41 1.37 -13.30 -13.23
N ARG A 42 0.42 -12.91 -14.09
CA ARG A 42 -0.77 -12.13 -13.69
C ARG A 42 -1.66 -12.93 -12.74
N ILE A 43 -1.96 -14.18 -13.09
CA ILE A 43 -2.75 -15.09 -12.24
C ILE A 43 -2.09 -15.24 -10.86
N ALA A 44 -0.77 -15.40 -10.81
CA ALA A 44 -0.05 -15.52 -9.54
C ALA A 44 -0.14 -14.23 -8.71
N LEU A 45 0.03 -13.05 -9.32
CA LEU A 45 -0.08 -11.76 -8.63
C LEU A 45 -1.48 -11.53 -8.07
N ASP A 46 -2.51 -11.77 -8.89
CA ASP A 46 -3.89 -11.59 -8.48
C ASP A 46 -4.27 -12.57 -7.37
N SER A 47 -3.86 -13.84 -7.49
CA SER A 47 -4.09 -14.86 -6.45
C SER A 47 -3.42 -14.50 -5.12
N LEU A 48 -2.19 -13.99 -5.17
CA LEU A 48 -1.47 -13.54 -3.97
C LEU A 48 -2.15 -12.34 -3.35
N TRP A 49 -2.52 -11.35 -4.17
CA TRP A 49 -3.23 -10.16 -3.71
C TRP A 49 -4.54 -10.52 -3.01
N HIS A 50 -5.38 -11.34 -3.64
CA HIS A 50 -6.62 -11.85 -3.04
C HIS A 50 -6.41 -12.75 -1.82
N SER A 51 -5.28 -13.46 -1.72
CA SER A 51 -4.99 -14.25 -0.51
C SER A 51 -4.73 -13.36 0.72
N ILE A 52 -4.24 -12.14 0.53
CA ILE A 52 -3.92 -11.20 1.61
C ILE A 52 -5.07 -10.21 1.83
N VAL A 53 -5.48 -9.49 0.78
CA VAL A 53 -6.41 -8.37 0.91
C VAL A 53 -7.83 -8.83 1.25
N ASP A 54 -8.22 -10.04 0.85
CA ASP A 54 -9.57 -10.54 1.16
C ASP A 54 -9.66 -11.23 2.54
N ARG A 55 -8.52 -11.59 3.16
CA ARG A 55 -8.53 -12.55 4.29
C ARG A 55 -7.51 -12.32 5.40
N ARG A 56 -6.42 -11.58 5.16
CA ARG A 56 -5.24 -11.54 6.06
C ARG A 56 -4.66 -10.12 6.24
N ILE A 57 -5.46 -9.10 6.02
CA ILE A 57 -5.08 -7.69 6.17
C ILE A 57 -5.88 -7.03 7.30
N TYR A 58 -5.22 -6.28 8.17
CA TYR A 58 -5.88 -5.53 9.23
C TYR A 58 -6.51 -4.24 8.68
N ILE A 59 -7.46 -3.66 9.42
CA ILE A 59 -8.19 -2.46 8.98
C ILE A 59 -7.29 -1.23 8.74
N HIS A 60 -6.12 -1.17 9.38
CA HIS A 60 -5.12 -0.12 9.13
C HIS A 60 -4.17 -0.43 7.95
N GLY A 61 -4.41 -1.51 7.19
CA GLY A 61 -3.65 -1.93 6.01
C GLY A 61 -2.51 -2.91 6.26
N GLY A 62 -2.10 -3.07 7.52
CA GLY A 62 -0.94 -3.88 7.85
C GLY A 62 -1.25 -5.37 7.82
N VAL A 63 -0.20 -6.18 7.79
CA VAL A 63 -0.30 -7.64 7.63
C VAL A 63 0.58 -8.34 8.67
N GLY A 64 0.09 -9.46 9.20
CA GLY A 64 0.89 -10.29 10.09
C GLY A 64 0.12 -10.99 11.20
N GLY A 65 0.36 -12.29 11.35
CA GLY A 65 -0.26 -13.12 12.35
C GLY A 65 0.34 -12.95 13.75
N PRO A 66 -0.26 -13.57 14.77
CA PRO A 66 0.22 -13.47 16.15
C PRO A 66 1.50 -14.26 16.44
N GLY A 67 1.92 -15.13 15.51
CA GLY A 67 3.05 -16.02 15.68
C GLY A 67 4.38 -15.31 15.96
N PRO A 68 5.38 -16.03 16.52
CA PRO A 68 6.66 -15.46 16.91
C PRO A 68 7.57 -15.04 15.75
N HIS A 69 7.28 -15.47 14.51
CA HIS A 69 8.22 -15.49 13.39
C HIS A 69 7.86 -14.58 12.20
N GLU A 70 7.13 -13.48 12.43
CA GLU A 70 6.85 -12.48 11.37
C GLU A 70 6.13 -13.12 10.15
N GLN A 71 5.16 -13.99 10.44
CA GLN A 71 4.45 -14.79 9.45
C GLN A 71 3.05 -14.23 9.25
N LEU A 72 2.41 -14.57 8.13
CA LEU A 72 0.96 -14.42 8.01
C LEU A 72 0.30 -15.51 8.87
N ALA A 73 -0.87 -15.21 9.42
CA ALA A 73 -1.71 -16.23 10.03
C ALA A 73 -2.54 -16.95 8.95
N ASP A 74 -3.31 -17.95 9.39
CA ASP A 74 -4.38 -18.54 8.59
C ASP A 74 -5.46 -17.50 8.27
N ASP A 75 -6.30 -17.82 7.29
CA ASP A 75 -7.36 -16.92 6.83
C ASP A 75 -8.25 -16.44 8.00
N TRP A 76 -8.54 -15.14 8.03
CA TRP A 76 -9.36 -14.45 9.03
C TRP A 76 -8.85 -14.47 10.47
N ILE A 77 -7.65 -14.99 10.72
CA ILE A 77 -7.00 -14.90 12.03
C ILE A 77 -6.31 -13.53 12.16
N LEU A 78 -7.07 -12.54 12.62
CA LEU A 78 -6.66 -11.14 12.73
C LEU A 78 -6.83 -10.58 14.16
N PRO A 79 -6.11 -11.11 15.17
CA PRO A 79 -6.24 -10.64 16.56
C PRO A 79 -5.70 -9.20 16.73
N PRO A 80 -6.51 -8.24 17.21
CA PRO A 80 -6.08 -6.84 17.36
C PRO A 80 -4.87 -6.62 18.28
N ALA A 81 -4.79 -7.38 19.37
CA ALA A 81 -3.80 -7.20 20.42
C ALA A 81 -2.44 -7.86 20.11
N THR A 82 -2.46 -8.96 19.37
CA THR A 82 -1.25 -9.78 19.14
C THR A 82 -0.77 -9.74 17.70
N THR A 83 -1.38 -8.93 16.84
CA THR A 83 -0.91 -8.72 15.47
C THR A 83 0.57 -8.36 15.44
N TYR A 84 1.29 -8.95 14.48
CA TYR A 84 2.68 -8.59 14.26
C TYR A 84 2.78 -7.25 13.53
N SER A 85 1.99 -7.06 12.46
CA SER A 85 2.00 -5.87 11.59
C SER A 85 3.33 -5.12 11.58
N GLU A 86 4.37 -5.78 11.07
CA GLU A 86 5.72 -5.21 11.09
C GLU A 86 5.74 -3.92 10.26
N SER A 87 6.40 -2.86 10.72
CA SER A 87 6.49 -1.61 9.96
C SER A 87 7.13 -1.82 8.57
N CYS A 88 8.08 -2.74 8.42
CA CYS A 88 8.63 -3.09 7.11
C CYS A 88 7.62 -3.81 6.21
N ALA A 89 6.80 -4.72 6.76
CA ALA A 89 5.75 -5.40 6.02
C ALA A 89 4.67 -4.41 5.56
N ASN A 90 4.28 -3.47 6.43
CA ASN A 90 3.34 -2.40 6.13
C ASN A 90 3.85 -1.49 4.98
N ILE A 91 5.11 -1.04 5.05
CA ILE A 91 5.77 -0.30 3.95
C ILE A 91 5.72 -1.11 2.66
N ALA A 92 6.06 -2.40 2.74
CA ALA A 92 6.11 -3.26 1.58
C ALA A 92 4.71 -3.53 0.99
N THR A 93 3.64 -3.56 1.80
CA THR A 93 2.24 -3.59 1.35
C THR A 93 1.93 -2.37 0.50
N GLY A 94 2.31 -1.17 0.96
CA GLY A 94 2.12 0.07 0.22
C GLY A 94 2.88 0.05 -1.11
N GLU A 95 4.16 -0.32 -1.08
CA GLU A 95 4.98 -0.41 -2.29
C GLU A 95 4.49 -1.48 -3.28
N TRP A 96 4.00 -2.62 -2.79
CA TRP A 96 3.42 -3.67 -3.63
C TRP A 96 2.19 -3.14 -4.34
N ASN A 97 1.28 -2.52 -3.61
CA ASN A 97 0.05 -1.99 -4.17
C ASN A 97 0.30 -0.81 -5.11
N HIS A 98 1.33 0.01 -4.87
CA HIS A 98 1.78 0.98 -5.87
C HIS A 98 2.18 0.32 -7.18
N ARG A 99 2.96 -0.77 -7.14
CA ARG A 99 3.36 -1.51 -8.35
C ARG A 99 2.18 -2.19 -9.04
N MET A 100 1.22 -2.72 -8.29
CA MET A 100 -0.03 -3.27 -8.85
C MET A 100 -0.87 -2.18 -9.54
N ASN A 101 -0.95 -0.98 -8.93
CA ASN A 101 -1.61 0.17 -9.54
C ASN A 101 -0.93 0.58 -10.87
N LEU A 102 0.40 0.61 -10.93
CA LEU A 102 1.12 0.88 -12.18
C LEU A 102 0.89 -0.19 -13.25
N LEU A 103 0.75 -1.47 -12.85
CA LEU A 103 0.55 -2.59 -13.77
C LEU A 103 -0.86 -2.65 -14.36
N TYR A 104 -1.87 -2.34 -13.56
CA TYR A 104 -3.28 -2.55 -13.91
C TYR A 104 -4.09 -1.27 -14.10
N GLY A 105 -3.63 -0.13 -13.57
CA GLY A 105 -4.38 1.13 -13.59
C GLY A 105 -5.65 1.11 -12.73
N ASP A 106 -5.80 0.13 -11.83
CA ASP A 106 -6.97 -0.02 -10.97
C ASP A 106 -6.80 0.76 -9.65
N ALA A 107 -7.84 1.52 -9.29
CA ALA A 107 -7.91 2.34 -8.09
C ALA A 107 -7.84 1.53 -6.79
N LYS A 108 -8.31 0.28 -6.78
CA LYS A 108 -8.34 -0.57 -5.58
C LYS A 108 -6.97 -0.78 -4.94
N TYR A 109 -5.92 -0.76 -5.76
CA TYR A 109 -4.55 -0.86 -5.29
C TYR A 109 -4.08 0.45 -4.65
N ALA A 110 -4.45 1.59 -5.24
CA ALA A 110 -4.14 2.89 -4.66
C ALA A 110 -4.89 3.15 -3.33
N ASP A 111 -6.05 2.50 -3.10
CA ASP A 111 -6.74 2.51 -1.81
C ASP A 111 -5.90 1.86 -0.70
N ILE A 112 -5.27 0.71 -0.96
CA ILE A 112 -4.36 0.07 0.02
C ILE A 112 -3.10 0.92 0.24
N LEU A 113 -2.56 1.53 -0.82
CA LEU A 113 -1.42 2.45 -0.71
C LEU A 113 -1.75 3.67 0.16
N GLU A 114 -2.93 4.27 -0.01
CA GLU A 114 -3.43 5.34 0.84
C GLU A 114 -3.53 4.89 2.31
N MET A 115 -4.04 3.67 2.54
CA MET A 115 -4.17 3.12 3.88
C MET A 115 -2.83 2.99 4.59
N GLU A 116 -1.78 2.55 3.89
CA GLU A 116 -0.43 2.48 4.44
C GLU A 116 0.20 3.87 4.64
N ALA A 117 -0.05 4.78 3.69
CA ALA A 117 0.45 6.15 3.74
C ALA A 117 -0.09 6.95 4.94
N TYR A 118 -1.29 6.62 5.44
CA TYR A 118 -1.93 7.33 6.55
C TYR A 118 -2.09 6.51 7.83
N ASN A 119 -1.96 5.17 7.77
CA ASN A 119 -2.18 4.29 8.92
C ASN A 119 -1.01 3.31 9.13
N GLY A 120 -1.05 2.11 8.52
CA GLY A 120 -0.17 0.99 8.85
C GLY A 120 1.31 1.35 8.88
N ALA A 121 1.86 1.86 7.78
CA ALA A 121 3.26 2.26 7.70
C ALA A 121 3.53 3.57 8.46
N LEU A 122 2.68 4.59 8.33
CA LEU A 122 2.91 5.90 8.96
C LEU A 122 2.89 5.83 10.50
N SER A 123 2.08 4.96 11.08
CA SER A 123 2.04 4.72 12.53
C SER A 123 3.40 4.25 13.09
N GLY A 124 4.25 3.69 12.22
CA GLY A 124 5.57 3.21 12.54
C GLY A 124 6.55 4.27 13.06
N ILE A 125 6.32 5.56 12.82
CA ILE A 125 7.23 6.65 13.20
C ILE A 125 6.53 7.66 14.14
N SER A 126 7.27 8.21 15.11
CA SER A 126 6.75 9.26 16.01
C SER A 126 6.56 10.59 15.27
N LEU A 127 5.72 11.46 15.83
CA LEU A 127 5.47 12.80 15.27
C LEU A 127 6.74 13.66 15.17
N ASN A 128 7.71 13.46 16.07
CA ASN A 128 9.00 14.14 16.01
C ASN A 128 10.04 13.43 15.12
N GLY A 129 9.70 12.28 14.53
CA GLY A 129 10.56 11.54 13.61
C GLY A 129 11.74 10.80 14.25
N THR A 130 11.76 10.62 15.57
CA THR A 130 12.94 10.07 16.30
C THR A 130 12.72 8.70 16.94
N GLU A 131 11.49 8.22 17.00
CA GLU A 131 11.14 6.95 17.67
C GLU A 131 10.24 6.12 16.76
N TYR A 132 10.38 4.79 16.83
CA TYR A 132 9.83 3.88 15.84
C TYR A 132 9.13 2.69 16.49
N LEU A 133 8.01 2.25 15.91
CA LEU A 133 7.40 0.95 16.20
C LEU A 133 8.04 -0.12 15.32
N TYR A 134 8.31 -1.27 15.92
CA TYR A 134 8.61 -2.48 15.15
C TYR A 134 7.31 -3.16 14.68
N THR A 135 6.41 -3.41 15.63
CA THR A 135 5.06 -3.93 15.39
C THR A 135 4.02 -2.84 15.61
N ASN A 136 2.94 -2.88 14.83
CA ASN A 136 1.88 -1.88 14.87
C ASN A 136 0.56 -2.52 15.36
N PRO A 137 0.39 -2.76 16.68
CA PRO A 137 -0.81 -3.39 17.20
C PRO A 137 -2.04 -2.47 17.12
N LEU A 138 -3.22 -3.05 16.89
CA LEU A 138 -4.49 -2.32 16.95
C LEU A 138 -4.95 -2.09 18.39
N TYR A 139 -4.46 -2.92 19.31
CA TYR A 139 -4.69 -2.80 20.74
C TYR A 139 -3.37 -2.96 21.49
N ALA A 140 -3.01 -1.97 22.29
CA ALA A 140 -1.81 -2.01 23.14
C ALA A 140 -2.23 -2.04 24.61
N ASP A 141 -1.85 -3.10 25.32
CA ASP A 141 -2.01 -3.18 26.77
C ASP A 141 -0.97 -2.27 27.46
N LEU A 142 -1.45 -1.25 28.15
CA LEU A 142 -0.60 -0.27 28.81
C LEU A 142 0.05 -0.80 30.10
N SER A 143 -0.38 -1.96 30.60
CA SER A 143 0.18 -2.60 31.80
C SER A 143 1.55 -3.24 31.57
N ASN A 144 1.85 -3.66 30.33
CA ASN A 144 3.12 -4.25 29.96
C ASN A 144 3.73 -3.54 28.74
N ARG A 145 4.61 -2.57 29.02
CA ARG A 145 5.28 -1.74 28.02
C ARG A 145 6.66 -2.26 27.59
N ASN A 146 6.95 -3.53 27.85
CA ASN A 146 8.26 -4.12 27.58
C ASN A 146 8.30 -4.84 26.23
N GLY A 147 9.42 -4.70 25.53
CA GLY A 147 9.70 -5.40 24.28
C GLY A 147 9.09 -4.76 23.03
N TYR A 148 9.48 -5.28 21.86
CA TYR A 148 9.17 -4.71 20.55
C TYR A 148 7.70 -4.89 20.11
N ARG A 149 6.91 -5.66 20.87
CA ARG A 149 5.47 -5.90 20.66
C ARG A 149 4.54 -5.07 21.54
N SER A 150 5.09 -4.22 22.41
CA SER A 150 4.34 -3.47 23.41
C SER A 150 3.53 -2.30 22.86
N GLY A 151 3.66 -1.96 21.57
CA GLY A 151 3.13 -0.70 21.03
C GLY A 151 3.87 0.55 21.51
N VAL A 152 5.03 0.39 22.15
CA VAL A 152 5.90 1.52 22.56
C VAL A 152 6.97 1.75 21.50
N ARG A 153 7.10 3.00 21.06
CA ARG A 153 8.14 3.41 20.12
C ARG A 153 9.50 3.45 20.80
N THR A 154 10.54 3.05 20.08
CA THR A 154 11.92 3.09 20.57
C THR A 154 12.84 3.78 19.57
N ARG A 155 13.96 4.33 20.04
CA ARG A 155 14.92 5.05 19.18
C ARG A 155 15.79 4.13 18.33
N TYR A 156 15.98 2.87 18.75
CA TYR A 156 16.89 1.94 18.10
C TYR A 156 16.20 0.62 17.80
N LEU A 157 16.07 0.32 16.50
CA LEU A 157 15.57 -0.92 15.92
C LEU A 157 16.39 -1.19 14.65
N PHE A 158 16.65 -2.46 14.32
CA PHE A 158 17.64 -2.78 13.28
C PHE A 158 17.12 -2.60 11.84
N CYS A 159 15.82 -2.78 11.55
CA CYS A 159 15.28 -2.67 10.18
C CYS A 159 14.44 -1.39 9.96
N CYS A 160 13.45 -1.15 10.83
CA CYS A 160 12.42 -0.12 10.64
C CYS A 160 12.92 1.34 10.59
N PRO A 161 13.87 1.78 11.45
CA PRO A 161 14.37 3.16 11.45
C PRO A 161 15.08 3.56 10.16
N SER A 162 15.59 2.58 9.39
CA SER A 162 16.22 2.85 8.09
C SER A 162 15.21 3.05 6.95
N LYS A 163 13.99 2.50 7.09
CA LYS A 163 12.99 2.46 6.02
C LYS A 163 11.88 3.50 6.17
N LEU A 164 11.41 3.75 7.40
CA LEU A 164 10.31 4.68 7.67
C LEU A 164 10.59 6.12 7.24
N PRO A 165 11.76 6.73 7.56
CA PRO A 165 12.08 8.07 7.05
C PRO A 165 12.11 8.11 5.51
N GLY A 166 12.63 7.06 4.87
CA GLY A 166 12.65 6.94 3.41
C GLY A 166 11.26 6.77 2.79
N PHE A 167 10.36 6.07 3.46
CA PHE A 167 8.95 5.94 3.08
C PHE A 167 8.26 7.32 3.13
N VAL A 168 8.39 8.04 4.24
CA VAL A 168 7.79 9.37 4.43
C VAL A 168 8.36 10.38 3.43
N ALA A 169 9.69 10.48 3.32
CA ALA A 169 10.34 11.36 2.35
C ALA A 169 10.03 10.97 0.89
N GLY A 170 9.69 9.70 0.66
CA GLY A 170 9.41 9.15 -0.66
C GLY A 170 7.98 9.33 -1.14
N ILE A 171 7.04 9.77 -0.29
CA ILE A 171 5.59 9.73 -0.56
C ILE A 171 5.16 10.45 -1.85
N GLY A 172 5.91 11.50 -2.22
CA GLY A 172 5.65 12.28 -3.44
C GLY A 172 5.62 11.44 -4.72
N ARG A 173 6.37 10.33 -4.76
CA ARG A 173 6.44 9.42 -5.92
C ARG A 173 5.14 8.64 -6.17
N TRP A 174 4.24 8.62 -5.19
CA TRP A 174 2.99 7.85 -5.23
C TRP A 174 1.77 8.72 -5.51
N ILE A 175 1.91 10.04 -5.52
CA ILE A 175 0.81 10.98 -5.75
C ILE A 175 0.26 10.82 -7.16
N TYR A 176 1.15 10.70 -8.14
CA TYR A 176 0.80 10.65 -9.55
C TYR A 176 1.39 9.43 -10.25
N ALA A 177 0.70 8.94 -11.27
CA ALA A 177 1.24 8.02 -12.26
C ALA A 177 0.97 8.57 -13.67
N ARG A 178 1.68 8.07 -14.67
CA ARG A 178 1.44 8.42 -16.08
C ARG A 178 1.68 7.23 -16.99
N ASP A 179 0.97 7.21 -18.11
CA ASP A 179 1.24 6.36 -19.25
C ASP A 179 1.24 7.21 -20.52
N ASN A 180 1.25 6.57 -21.70
CA ASN A 180 1.25 7.29 -22.98
C ASN A 180 -0.08 8.02 -23.27
N SER A 181 -1.16 7.68 -22.56
CA SER A 181 -2.51 8.21 -22.76
C SER A 181 -2.86 9.37 -21.81
N GLY A 182 -2.22 9.43 -20.64
CA GLY A 182 -2.59 10.41 -19.65
C GLY A 182 -1.89 10.31 -18.30
N ILE A 183 -2.45 11.08 -17.36
CA ILE A 183 -1.98 11.23 -15.99
C ILE A 183 -3.06 10.70 -15.04
N TYR A 184 -2.62 10.03 -13.99
CA TYR A 184 -3.45 9.45 -12.95
C TYR A 184 -3.10 10.12 -11.62
N VAL A 185 -4.11 10.55 -10.88
CA VAL A 185 -3.97 11.07 -9.51
C VAL A 185 -4.38 9.97 -8.54
N ASN A 186 -3.41 9.46 -7.79
CA ASN A 186 -3.59 8.37 -6.84
C ASN A 186 -3.76 8.87 -5.41
N LEU A 187 -2.95 9.81 -4.94
CA LEU A 187 -3.04 10.34 -3.58
C LEU A 187 -3.42 11.82 -3.58
N PHE A 188 -4.20 12.22 -2.58
CA PHE A 188 -4.62 13.60 -2.38
C PHE A 188 -3.69 14.30 -1.39
N ILE A 189 -2.54 14.76 -1.90
CA ILE A 189 -1.52 15.45 -1.11
C ILE A 189 -1.23 16.76 -1.81
N GLY A 190 -1.19 17.87 -1.05
CA GLY A 190 -0.85 19.18 -1.61
C GLY A 190 0.49 19.13 -2.35
N SER A 191 0.49 19.40 -3.66
CA SER A 191 1.68 19.17 -4.49
C SER A 191 1.66 19.96 -5.79
N THR A 192 2.84 20.18 -6.35
CA THR A 192 3.01 20.62 -7.74
C THR A 192 3.86 19.60 -8.49
N VAL A 193 3.35 19.08 -9.61
CA VAL A 193 4.09 18.19 -10.49
C VAL A 193 4.24 18.84 -11.86
N LYS A 194 5.46 18.82 -12.39
CA LYS A 194 5.76 19.12 -13.80
C LYS A 194 6.09 17.81 -14.49
N THR A 195 5.40 17.51 -15.58
CA THR A 195 5.62 16.28 -16.34
C THR A 195 5.47 16.55 -17.83
N GLU A 196 5.90 15.58 -18.63
CA GLU A 196 5.79 15.62 -20.07
C GLU A 196 4.85 14.51 -20.55
N LEU A 197 3.96 14.88 -21.47
CA LEU A 197 3.07 13.94 -22.15
C LEU A 197 3.05 14.27 -23.65
N GLY A 198 3.41 13.30 -24.48
CA GLY A 198 3.47 13.48 -25.94
C GLY A 198 4.38 14.61 -26.40
N GLY A 199 5.55 14.80 -25.76
CA GLY A 199 6.49 15.88 -26.11
C GLY A 199 6.13 17.25 -25.54
N LYS A 200 5.05 17.36 -24.75
CA LYS A 200 4.55 18.63 -24.22
C LYS A 200 4.55 18.65 -22.71
N ASN A 201 5.00 19.75 -22.13
CA ASN A 201 4.99 19.94 -20.69
C ASN A 201 3.59 20.27 -20.18
N ILE A 202 3.29 19.71 -19.02
CA ILE A 202 2.07 19.94 -18.26
C ILE A 202 2.46 20.12 -16.80
N THR A 203 1.99 21.21 -16.20
CA THR A 203 2.07 21.41 -14.75
C THR A 203 0.70 21.15 -14.13
N ILE A 204 0.66 20.34 -13.08
CA ILE A 204 -0.54 20.11 -12.26
C ILE A 204 -0.25 20.61 -10.85
N VAL A 205 -1.11 21.48 -10.34
CA VAL A 205 -1.10 21.94 -8.95
C VAL A 205 -2.31 21.34 -8.24
N GLN A 206 -2.06 20.66 -7.12
CA GLN A 206 -3.07 20.08 -6.24
C GLN A 206 -3.06 20.85 -4.91
N GLU A 207 -4.20 21.45 -4.56
CA GLU A 207 -4.39 22.20 -3.32
C GLU A 207 -5.48 21.54 -2.49
N THR A 208 -5.13 21.11 -1.28
CA THR A 208 -6.05 20.40 -0.38
C THR A 208 -5.60 20.47 1.07
N GLY A 209 -6.56 20.35 1.99
CA GLY A 209 -6.32 20.09 3.41
C GLY A 209 -6.50 18.63 3.79
N TYR A 210 -6.58 17.71 2.82
CA TYR A 210 -6.65 16.27 3.04
C TYR A 210 -5.45 15.79 3.89
N PRO A 211 -5.63 14.83 4.82
CA PRO A 211 -6.85 14.06 5.09
C PRO A 211 -7.89 14.77 5.98
N TRP A 212 -7.63 15.98 6.46
CA TRP A 212 -8.51 16.70 7.40
C TRP A 212 -9.68 17.43 6.75
N LYS A 213 -9.57 17.71 5.44
CA LYS A 213 -10.62 18.37 4.64
C LYS A 213 -10.84 17.58 3.35
N GLU A 214 -12.09 17.45 2.97
CA GLU A 214 -12.50 16.65 1.81
C GLU A 214 -12.25 17.36 0.47
N LYS A 215 -12.18 18.70 0.48
CA LYS A 215 -12.03 19.48 -0.75
C LYS A 215 -10.62 19.35 -1.33
N VAL A 216 -10.54 18.95 -2.60
CA VAL A 216 -9.31 18.92 -3.41
C VAL A 216 -9.53 19.79 -4.65
N THR A 217 -8.61 20.72 -4.92
CA THR A 217 -8.64 21.58 -6.10
C THR A 217 -7.45 21.26 -7.00
N PHE A 218 -7.71 21.08 -8.30
CA PHE A 218 -6.67 20.83 -9.31
C PHE A 218 -6.60 22.01 -10.28
N THR A 219 -5.41 22.59 -10.43
CA THR A 219 -5.12 23.57 -11.47
C THR A 219 -4.20 22.93 -12.52
N ILE A 220 -4.68 22.88 -13.77
CA ILE A 220 -3.98 22.24 -14.89
C ILE A 220 -3.42 23.33 -15.81
N LYS A 221 -2.10 23.34 -16.00
CA LYS A 221 -1.38 24.36 -16.78
C LYS A 221 -0.52 23.68 -17.85
N PRO A 222 -1.06 23.42 -19.06
CA PRO A 222 -0.26 22.95 -20.19
C PRO A 222 0.46 24.13 -20.86
N ASP A 223 1.68 23.91 -21.36
CA ASP A 223 2.46 24.96 -22.05
C ASP A 223 1.87 25.31 -23.44
N SER A 224 1.08 24.40 -24.03
CA SER A 224 0.33 24.64 -25.26
C SER A 224 -0.96 23.79 -25.27
N PRO A 225 -1.98 24.14 -26.08
CA PRO A 225 -3.17 23.30 -26.23
C PRO A 225 -2.81 21.83 -26.54
N HIS A 226 -3.30 20.92 -25.69
CA HIS A 226 -3.02 19.50 -25.77
C HIS A 226 -4.18 18.71 -25.19
N LYS A 227 -4.62 17.67 -25.90
CA LYS A 227 -5.64 16.73 -25.40
C LYS A 227 -4.95 15.58 -24.71
N PHE A 228 -5.37 15.30 -23.48
CA PHE A 228 -4.88 14.16 -22.71
C PHE A 228 -5.92 13.70 -21.70
N LYS A 229 -5.74 12.48 -21.18
CA LYS A 229 -6.60 11.95 -20.11
C LYS A 229 -6.05 12.37 -18.74
N LEU A 230 -6.92 12.90 -17.89
CA LEU A 230 -6.65 13.06 -16.46
C LEU A 230 -7.62 12.14 -15.71
N SER A 231 -7.09 11.11 -15.05
CA SER A 231 -7.87 10.18 -14.25
C SER A 231 -7.67 10.50 -12.79
N ILE A 232 -8.74 10.81 -12.07
CA ILE A 232 -8.69 11.09 -10.63
C ILE A 232 -9.28 9.88 -9.91
N ARG A 233 -8.54 9.30 -8.96
CA ARG A 233 -9.05 8.18 -8.16
C ARG A 233 -10.32 8.61 -7.41
N ILE A 234 -11.33 7.75 -7.38
CA ILE A 234 -12.42 7.85 -6.41
C ILE A 234 -12.15 6.81 -5.33
N PRO A 235 -11.77 7.22 -4.10
CA PRO A 235 -11.46 6.29 -3.03
C PRO A 235 -12.57 5.29 -2.78
N GLY A 236 -12.22 4.03 -2.51
CA GLY A 236 -13.18 2.98 -2.19
C GLY A 236 -14.14 3.42 -1.08
N TRP A 237 -13.62 3.98 0.01
CA TRP A 237 -14.40 4.43 1.17
C TRP A 237 -15.37 5.60 0.90
N ALA A 238 -15.20 6.34 -0.20
CA ALA A 238 -16.07 7.44 -0.59
C ALA A 238 -17.27 6.98 -1.45
N ARG A 239 -17.35 5.68 -1.78
CA ARG A 239 -18.45 5.10 -2.56
C ARG A 239 -19.57 4.66 -1.64
N THR A 240 -20.82 4.70 -2.12
CA THR A 240 -22.05 4.42 -1.36
C THR A 240 -22.03 3.12 -0.53
N ASN A 241 -21.28 2.09 -0.97
CA ASN A 241 -21.12 0.81 -0.27
C ASN A 241 -19.65 0.44 -0.01
N GLY A 242 -18.71 1.38 -0.16
CA GLY A 242 -17.30 1.07 -0.06
C GLY A 242 -16.73 1.41 1.31
N CYS A 243 -15.92 0.50 1.84
CA CYS A 243 -15.13 0.72 3.05
C CYS A 243 -13.69 0.24 2.81
N PHE A 244 -13.56 -0.92 2.18
CA PHE A 244 -12.28 -1.56 1.87
C PHE A 244 -12.29 -2.11 0.42
N PRO A 245 -11.13 -2.32 -0.22
CA PRO A 245 -11.05 -2.93 -1.56
C PRO A 245 -11.60 -4.36 -1.69
N SER A 246 -11.92 -5.02 -0.58
CA SER A 246 -12.48 -6.36 -0.49
C SER A 246 -13.62 -6.39 0.56
N ASP A 247 -14.36 -7.50 0.61
CA ASP A 247 -15.47 -7.69 1.54
C ASP A 247 -15.04 -8.05 2.98
N ILE A 248 -13.74 -8.07 3.28
CA ILE A 248 -13.25 -8.41 4.62
C ILE A 248 -13.71 -7.40 5.69
N TYR A 249 -13.90 -6.12 5.29
CA TYR A 249 -14.49 -5.08 6.13
C TYR A 249 -15.64 -4.43 5.36
N GLN A 250 -16.82 -4.44 5.95
CA GLN A 250 -18.02 -3.82 5.40
C GLN A 250 -18.49 -2.70 6.32
N GLY A 251 -18.80 -1.55 5.74
CA GLY A 251 -19.37 -0.39 6.42
C GLY A 251 -20.60 0.11 5.69
N ARG A 252 -21.49 0.79 6.41
CA ARG A 252 -22.59 1.55 5.80
C ARG A 252 -22.33 3.03 6.03
N ILE A 253 -22.29 3.82 4.97
CA ILE A 253 -22.33 5.28 5.11
C ILE A 253 -23.77 5.63 5.48
N GLN A 254 -24.01 5.98 6.74
CA GLN A 254 -25.26 6.65 7.13
C GLN A 254 -25.15 8.09 6.63
N ALA A 255 -25.92 8.41 5.58
CA ALA A 255 -26.07 9.76 5.05
C ALA A 255 -26.97 10.60 5.96
#